data_AF-A0A699U4U3-F1
#
_entry.id   AF-A0A699U4U3-F1
#
_cell.length_a   1.000
_cell.length_b   1.000
_cell.length_c   1.000
_cell.angle_alpha   90.00
_cell.angle_beta   90.00
_cell.angle_gamma   90.00
#
_symmetry.space_group_name_H-M   'P 1'
#
loop_
_entity.id
_entity.type
_entity.pdbx_description
1 polymer ?
#
loop_
_entity_poly.entity_id
_entity_poly.type
_entity_poly.pdbx_seq_one_letter_code
_entity_poly.pdbx_strand_id
1 'polypeptide(L)'
;PNNQSSDDEPPEVELKELPPYLEYAFLGKNEKWPVIIAKDLNVNKKSALINVLKSQKKAIAWKLIDIRDPEFCSHKILLKEDYSPKVQSQRRVNPKIHDVIKKEVEKLLDAGLIYPISDSPWVSPIHCVPKKGGMTVIKNDENELVPTRLVTGWRVCVDYRKLNEAT
;
A
#
# COMPACT_ATOMS: atom_id res chain seq x y z
N PRO A 1 -14.11 -28.75 -7.59
CA PRO A 1 -13.66 -29.43 -6.35
C PRO A 1 -12.58 -28.59 -5.67
N ASN A 2 -12.78 -28.27 -4.38
CA ASN A 2 -11.99 -27.40 -3.50
C ASN A 2 -11.96 -25.88 -3.84
N ASN A 3 -13.11 -25.22 -3.69
CA ASN A 3 -13.13 -23.81 -3.27
C ASN A 3 -12.98 -23.78 -1.74
N GLN A 4 -11.75 -23.94 -1.23
CA GLN A 4 -11.45 -23.50 0.12
C GLN A 4 -11.45 -21.96 0.08
N SER A 5 -12.44 -21.34 0.72
CA SER A 5 -12.51 -19.90 0.90
C SER A 5 -11.25 -19.44 1.66
N SER A 6 -10.35 -18.77 0.97
CA SER A 6 -9.14 -18.13 1.53
C SER A 6 -9.45 -16.95 2.46
N ASP A 7 -10.73 -16.70 2.74
CA ASP A 7 -11.28 -15.51 3.41
C ASP A 7 -11.03 -15.45 4.92
N ASP A 8 -10.51 -16.51 5.56
CA ASP A 8 -10.50 -16.62 7.02
C ASP A 8 -9.11 -16.71 7.69
N GLU A 9 -8.03 -16.60 6.93
CA GLU A 9 -6.71 -16.49 7.54
C GLU A 9 -6.45 -15.07 8.05
N PRO A 10 -6.19 -14.88 9.35
CA PRO A 10 -5.88 -13.57 9.91
C PRO A 10 -4.60 -13.01 9.27
N PRO A 11 -4.48 -11.69 9.13
CA PRO A 11 -3.25 -11.08 8.67
C PRO A 11 -2.18 -11.32 9.75
N GLU A 12 -0.97 -11.72 9.33
CA GLU A 12 0.21 -11.69 10.18
C GLU A 12 0.58 -10.22 10.40
N VAL A 13 0.26 -9.68 11.58
CA VAL A 13 0.50 -8.28 11.93
C VAL A 13 1.28 -8.21 13.23
N GLU A 14 2.49 -7.64 13.16
CA GLU A 14 3.22 -7.18 14.34
C GLU A 14 2.54 -5.91 14.88
N LEU A 15 1.91 -6.02 16.05
CA LEU A 15 1.27 -4.88 16.71
C LEU A 15 2.34 -3.91 17.20
N LYS A 16 2.29 -2.68 16.70
CA LYS A 16 3.18 -1.60 17.12
C LYS A 16 2.66 -0.91 18.38
N GLU A 17 3.56 -0.31 19.14
CA GLU A 17 3.17 0.59 20.23
C GLU A 17 2.35 1.76 19.68
N LEU A 18 1.22 2.02 20.34
CA LEU A 18 0.30 3.09 19.96
C LEU A 18 0.49 4.31 20.87
N PRO A 19 0.27 5.53 20.35
CA PRO A 19 0.11 6.71 21.18
C PRO A 19 -0.98 6.53 22.25
N PRO A 20 -0.88 7.23 23.39
CA PRO A 20 -1.75 6.98 24.56
C PRO A 20 -3.25 7.21 24.31
N TYR A 21 -3.61 7.96 23.26
CA TYR A 21 -4.99 8.25 22.86
C TYR A 21 -5.58 7.21 21.90
N LEU A 22 -4.80 6.22 21.46
CA LEU A 22 -5.25 5.12 20.60
C LEU A 22 -5.13 3.79 21.33
N GLU A 23 -5.97 2.85 20.95
CA GLU A 23 -5.93 1.47 21.46
C GLU A 23 -6.31 0.48 20.35
N TYR A 24 -5.90 -0.78 20.53
CA TYR A 24 -6.33 -1.86 19.66
C TYR A 24 -7.69 -2.41 20.10
N ALA A 25 -8.55 -2.66 19.12
CA ALA A 25 -9.73 -3.49 19.25
C ALA A 25 -9.68 -4.62 18.23
N PHE A 26 -10.38 -5.71 18.49
CA PHE A 26 -10.29 -6.92 17.67
C PHE A 26 -11.67 -7.31 17.13
N LEU A 27 -11.72 -7.59 15.83
CA LEU A 27 -12.96 -7.96 15.16
C LEU A 27 -13.22 -9.47 15.18
N GLY A 28 -12.19 -10.31 15.36
CA GLY A 28 -12.30 -11.77 15.44
C GLY A 28 -12.10 -12.36 16.84
N LYS A 29 -12.23 -13.70 16.93
CA LYS A 29 -11.84 -14.48 18.11
C LYS A 29 -10.31 -14.54 18.23
N ASN A 30 -9.80 -14.70 19.44
CA ASN A 30 -8.36 -14.85 19.76
C ASN A 30 -7.50 -13.69 19.24
N GLU A 31 -7.93 -12.44 19.45
CA GLU A 31 -7.17 -11.24 19.08
C GLU A 31 -6.81 -11.15 17.58
N LYS A 32 -7.60 -11.81 16.73
CA LYS A 32 -7.47 -11.71 15.28
C LYS A 32 -8.15 -10.45 14.75
N TRP A 33 -7.64 -9.93 13.64
CA TRP A 33 -8.18 -8.75 12.94
C TRP A 33 -8.11 -7.47 13.79
N PRO A 34 -6.90 -7.00 14.10
CA PRO A 34 -6.70 -5.79 14.89
C PRO A 34 -7.16 -4.55 14.12
N VAL A 35 -7.91 -3.67 14.79
CA VAL A 35 -8.25 -2.32 14.33
C VAL A 35 -7.81 -1.31 15.40
N ILE A 36 -7.37 -0.14 14.96
CA ILE A 36 -6.98 0.94 15.87
C ILE A 36 -8.17 1.88 16.03
N ILE A 37 -8.58 2.12 17.28
CA ILE A 37 -9.68 3.02 17.63
C ILE A 37 -9.20 4.07 18.64
N ALA A 38 -9.98 5.14 18.81
CA ALA A 38 -9.73 6.12 19.85
C ALA A 38 -10.04 5.53 21.24
N LYS A 39 -9.10 5.68 22.17
CA LYS A 39 -9.19 5.15 23.53
C LYS A 39 -10.31 5.82 24.35
N ASP A 40 -10.52 7.11 24.11
CA ASP A 40 -11.48 7.94 24.87
C ASP A 40 -12.94 7.79 24.38
N LEU A 41 -13.24 6.76 23.58
CA LEU A 41 -14.61 6.47 23.16
C LEU A 41 -15.45 5.99 24.35
N ASN A 42 -16.63 6.60 24.52
CA ASN A 42 -17.64 6.09 25.46
C ASN A 42 -17.92 4.61 25.16
N VAL A 43 -18.02 3.79 26.22
CA VAL A 43 -18.30 2.35 26.16
C VAL A 43 -19.41 1.99 25.17
N ASN A 44 -20.52 2.75 25.18
CA ASN A 44 -21.66 2.50 24.28
C ASN A 44 -21.33 2.80 22.80
N LYS A 45 -20.52 3.83 22.54
CA LYS A 45 -20.06 4.16 21.18
C LYS A 45 -19.02 3.16 20.70
N LYS A 46 -18.12 2.74 21.58
CA LYS A 46 -17.10 1.74 21.30
C LYS A 46 -17.72 0.39 20.92
N SER A 47 -18.71 -0.09 21.69
CA SER A 47 -19.41 -1.34 21.37
C SER A 47 -20.20 -1.25 20.06
N ALA A 48 -20.91 -0.14 19.83
CA ALA A 48 -21.63 0.09 18.58
C ALA A 48 -20.68 0.11 17.36
N LEU A 49 -19.55 0.82 17.46
CA LEU A 49 -18.52 0.87 16.41
C LEU A 49 -17.98 -0.53 16.09
N ILE A 50 -17.57 -1.28 17.11
CA ILE A 50 -17.02 -2.63 16.92
C ILE A 50 -18.06 -3.55 16.26
N ASN A 51 -19.34 -3.43 16.64
CA ASN A 51 -20.40 -4.23 16.02
C ASN A 51 -20.58 -3.90 14.53
N VAL A 52 -20.55 -2.62 14.15
CA VAL A 52 -20.59 -2.21 12.74
C VAL A 52 -19.39 -2.77 11.98
N LEU A 53 -18.18 -2.60 12.51
CA LEU A 53 -16.96 -3.10 11.88
C LEU A 53 -16.95 -4.63 11.73
N LYS A 54 -17.47 -5.37 12.73
CA LYS A 54 -17.65 -6.82 12.64
C LYS A 54 -18.63 -7.20 11.53
N SER A 55 -19.75 -6.50 11.43
CA SER A 55 -20.75 -6.75 10.39
C SER A 55 -20.23 -6.44 8.98
N GLN A 56 -19.34 -5.45 8.86
CA GLN A 56 -18.75 -5.00 7.60
C GLN A 56 -17.29 -5.43 7.43
N LYS A 57 -16.88 -6.56 8.03
CA LYS A 57 -15.49 -7.03 7.97
C LYS A 57 -14.95 -7.16 6.54
N LYS A 58 -15.81 -7.55 5.59
CA LYS A 58 -15.49 -7.69 4.15
C LYS A 58 -15.22 -6.37 3.43
N ALA A 59 -15.62 -5.23 4.01
CA ALA A 59 -15.34 -3.91 3.43
C ALA A 59 -13.93 -3.41 3.73
N ILE A 60 -13.22 -4.06 4.67
CA ILE A 60 -11.85 -3.73 5.04
C ILE A 60 -10.91 -4.65 4.25
N ALA A 61 -10.00 -4.05 3.48
CA ALA A 61 -8.93 -4.80 2.84
C ALA A 61 -7.80 -5.06 3.84
N TRP A 62 -7.53 -6.32 4.15
CA TRP A 62 -6.50 -6.76 5.09
C TRP A 62 -5.24 -7.22 4.36
N LYS A 63 -5.43 -7.95 3.27
CA LYS A 63 -4.42 -8.35 2.31
C LYS A 63 -4.64 -7.60 0.99
N LEU A 64 -3.60 -7.56 0.16
CA LEU A 64 -3.68 -6.89 -1.14
C LEU A 64 -4.71 -7.55 -2.07
N ILE A 65 -4.91 -8.86 -1.92
CA ILE A 65 -5.92 -9.66 -2.64
C ILE A 65 -7.36 -9.32 -2.22
N ASP A 66 -7.57 -8.66 -1.08
CA ASP A 66 -8.92 -8.27 -0.63
C ASP A 66 -9.40 -7.00 -1.36
N ILE A 67 -8.51 -6.32 -2.09
CA ILE A 67 -8.87 -5.18 -2.93
C ILE A 67 -9.73 -5.72 -4.08
N ARG A 68 -10.94 -5.16 -4.20
CA ARG A 68 -12.00 -5.61 -5.12
C ARG A 68 -11.48 -5.78 -6.55
N ASP A 69 -12.00 -6.81 -7.19
CA ASP A 69 -11.68 -7.23 -8.56
C ASP A 69 -11.72 -6.07 -9.58
N PRO A 70 -10.65 -5.84 -10.38
CA PRO A 70 -10.66 -4.91 -11.49
C PRO A 70 -11.76 -5.17 -12.54
N GLU A 71 -12.39 -6.35 -12.57
CA GLU A 71 -13.51 -6.65 -13.49
C GLU A 71 -14.80 -5.88 -13.20
N PHE A 72 -14.95 -5.26 -12.01
CA PHE A 72 -16.18 -4.56 -11.65
C PHE A 72 -16.50 -3.37 -12.57
N CYS A 73 -15.48 -2.67 -13.05
CA CYS A 73 -15.63 -1.51 -13.93
C CYS A 73 -14.37 -1.31 -14.77
N SER A 74 -14.54 -1.20 -16.09
CA SER A 74 -13.47 -0.82 -17.00
C SER A 74 -13.57 0.67 -17.34
N HIS A 75 -12.46 1.38 -17.17
CA HIS A 75 -12.35 2.78 -17.57
C HIS A 75 -11.67 2.88 -18.94
N LYS A 76 -12.27 3.64 -19.86
CA LYS A 76 -11.65 4.01 -21.13
C LYS A 76 -11.04 5.40 -20.99
N ILE A 77 -9.72 5.49 -21.05
CA ILE A 77 -9.00 6.75 -21.09
C ILE A 77 -9.00 7.24 -22.55
N LEU A 78 -9.50 8.45 -22.79
CA LEU A 78 -9.50 9.08 -24.12
C LEU A 78 -8.17 9.78 -24.35
N LEU A 79 -7.68 9.72 -25.59
CA LEU A 79 -6.46 10.39 -26.03
C LEU A 79 -6.83 11.50 -27.03
N LYS A 80 -6.02 12.56 -27.08
CA LYS A 80 -6.10 13.60 -28.11
C LYS A 80 -5.82 12.99 -29.48
N GLU A 81 -6.58 13.41 -30.50
CA GLU A 81 -6.59 12.80 -31.84
C GLU A 81 -5.21 12.73 -32.51
N ASP A 82 -4.36 13.74 -32.29
CA ASP A 82 -3.04 13.85 -32.94
C ASP A 82 -1.87 13.31 -32.09
N TYR A 83 -2.13 12.66 -30.95
CA TYR A 83 -1.07 12.24 -30.05
C TYR A 83 -0.55 10.83 -30.35
N SER A 84 0.76 10.71 -30.60
CA SER A 84 1.42 9.43 -30.86
C SER A 84 1.92 8.74 -29.58
N PRO A 85 1.91 7.40 -29.52
CA PRO A 85 2.48 6.65 -28.41
C PRO A 85 3.95 6.99 -28.15
N LYS A 86 4.33 7.05 -26.88
CA LYS A 86 5.71 7.33 -26.47
C LYS A 86 6.28 6.19 -25.64
N VAL A 87 7.46 5.73 -26.06
CA VAL A 87 8.30 4.79 -25.32
C VAL A 87 9.41 5.59 -24.62
N GLN A 88 9.43 5.54 -23.29
CA GLN A 88 10.50 6.11 -22.48
C GLN A 88 11.40 5.00 -21.95
N SER A 89 12.70 5.13 -22.14
CA SER A 89 13.67 4.20 -21.57
C SER A 89 13.69 4.31 -20.04
N GLN A 90 13.85 3.16 -19.39
CA GLN A 90 14.01 3.10 -17.94
C GLN A 90 15.33 3.79 -17.54
N ARG A 91 15.28 4.64 -16.51
CA ARG A 91 16.49 5.28 -15.98
C ARG A 91 17.32 4.27 -15.21
N ARG A 92 18.64 4.46 -15.23
CA ARG A 92 19.57 3.65 -14.41
C ARG A 92 19.22 3.79 -12.93
N VAL A 93 19.00 2.65 -12.28
CA VAL A 93 18.74 2.56 -10.83
C VAL A 93 19.91 1.87 -10.13
N ASN A 94 20.12 2.20 -8.85
CA ASN A 94 21.06 1.49 -8.00
C ASN A 94 20.57 0.04 -7.80
N PRO A 95 21.44 -0.98 -7.83
CA PRO A 95 21.06 -2.37 -7.56
C PRO A 95 20.18 -2.57 -6.31
N LYS A 96 20.49 -1.88 -5.20
CA LYS A 96 19.66 -1.98 -3.98
C LYS A 96 18.22 -1.51 -4.18
N ILE A 97 18.05 -0.48 -5.02
CA ILE A 97 16.72 0.07 -5.36
C ILE A 97 16.02 -0.85 -6.36
N HIS A 98 16.77 -1.45 -7.28
CA HIS A 98 16.23 -2.43 -8.22
C HIS A 98 15.58 -3.61 -7.49
N ASP A 99 16.23 -4.14 -6.46
CA ASP A 99 15.67 -5.24 -5.66
C ASP A 99 14.37 -4.85 -4.95
N VAL A 100 14.25 -3.59 -4.52
CA VAL A 100 13.02 -3.05 -3.94
C VAL A 100 11.91 -2.94 -4.98
N ILE A 101 12.23 -2.45 -6.20
CA ILE A 101 11.27 -2.38 -7.30
C ILE A 101 10.78 -3.78 -7.66
N LYS A 102 11.70 -4.72 -7.82
CA LYS A 102 11.40 -6.10 -8.21
C LYS A 102 10.45 -6.75 -7.21
N LYS A 103 10.73 -6.67 -5.91
CA LYS A 103 9.86 -7.21 -4.86
C LYS A 103 8.45 -6.61 -4.87
N GLU A 104 8.34 -5.31 -5.12
CA GLU A 104 7.03 -4.66 -5.17
C GLU A 104 6.25 -5.08 -6.44
N VAL A 105 6.92 -5.18 -7.58
CA VAL A 105 6.31 -5.64 -8.85
C VAL A 105 5.84 -7.09 -8.73
N GLU A 106 6.67 -7.99 -8.17
CA GLU A 106 6.30 -9.38 -7.92
C GLU A 106 5.08 -9.47 -7.00
N LYS A 107 5.06 -8.69 -5.90
CA LYS A 107 3.90 -8.63 -5.00
C LYS A 107 2.61 -8.16 -5.68
N LEU A 108 2.69 -7.17 -6.58
CA LEU A 108 1.53 -6.68 -7.34
C LEU A 108 1.07 -7.72 -8.37
N LEU A 109 2.00 -8.44 -8.98
CA LEU A 109 1.73 -9.52 -9.93
C LEU A 109 1.05 -10.70 -9.25
N ASP A 110 1.57 -11.14 -8.10
CA ASP A 110 1.00 -12.22 -7.29
C ASP A 110 -0.41 -11.88 -6.80
N ALA A 111 -0.69 -10.61 -6.54
CA ALA A 111 -2.03 -10.13 -6.18
C ALA A 111 -2.98 -9.94 -7.37
N GLY A 112 -2.51 -10.14 -8.61
CA GLY A 112 -3.31 -9.96 -9.82
C GLY A 112 -3.67 -8.51 -10.15
N LEU A 113 -3.02 -7.51 -9.51
CA LEU A 113 -3.28 -6.10 -9.77
C LEU A 113 -2.60 -5.59 -11.05
N ILE A 114 -1.54 -6.26 -11.49
CA ILE A 114 -0.85 -6.02 -12.75
C ILE A 114 -0.69 -7.33 -13.51
N TYR A 115 -0.49 -7.24 -14.81
CA TYR A 115 -0.27 -8.40 -15.68
C TYR A 115 0.83 -8.09 -16.71
N PRO A 116 1.55 -9.11 -17.21
CA PRO A 116 2.56 -8.90 -18.25
C PRO A 116 1.89 -8.53 -19.57
N ILE A 117 2.44 -7.52 -20.23
CA ILE A 117 2.07 -7.12 -21.59
C ILE A 117 3.31 -7.16 -22.48
N SER A 118 3.20 -7.81 -23.63
CA SER A 118 4.25 -7.81 -24.64
C SER A 118 4.15 -6.55 -25.50
N ASP A 119 5.29 -5.94 -25.82
CA ASP A 119 5.44 -4.91 -26.84
C ASP A 119 4.47 -3.72 -26.76
N SER A 120 4.23 -3.21 -25.55
CA SER A 120 3.40 -2.00 -25.37
C SER A 120 4.02 -0.80 -26.11
N PRO A 121 3.26 -0.10 -26.97
CA PRO A 121 3.73 1.13 -27.62
C PRO A 121 3.83 2.31 -26.63
N TRP A 122 3.30 2.13 -25.41
CA TRP A 122 3.39 3.07 -24.31
C TRP A 122 4.29 2.51 -23.22
N VAL A 123 5.39 3.22 -22.93
CA VAL A 123 6.29 2.85 -21.84
C VAL A 123 6.65 4.09 -21.05
N SER A 124 6.35 4.06 -19.75
CA SER A 124 6.72 5.10 -18.78
C SER A 124 7.77 4.56 -17.82
N PRO A 125 8.77 5.36 -17.42
CA PRO A 125 9.83 4.88 -16.55
C PRO A 125 9.36 4.79 -15.10
N ILE A 126 9.90 3.82 -14.38
CA ILE A 126 9.70 3.61 -12.95
C ILE A 126 10.72 4.44 -12.17
N HIS A 127 10.25 5.06 -11.10
CA HIS A 127 11.00 5.86 -10.16
C HIS A 127 10.78 5.37 -8.73
N CYS A 128 11.85 5.22 -7.97
CA CYS A 128 11.76 4.93 -6.55
C CYS A 128 11.97 6.20 -5.72
N VAL A 129 11.03 6.47 -4.82
CA VAL A 129 11.06 7.62 -3.93
C VAL A 129 11.14 7.13 -2.49
N PRO A 130 12.12 7.58 -1.68
CA PRO A 130 12.16 7.21 -0.27
C PRO A 130 10.94 7.79 0.46
N LYS A 131 10.31 6.97 1.31
CA LYS A 131 9.28 7.44 2.24
C LYS A 131 9.97 8.31 3.28
N LYS A 132 9.48 9.54 3.44
CA LYS A 132 9.88 10.40 4.56
C LYS A 132 9.36 9.77 5.85
N GLY A 133 10.27 9.31 6.71
CA GLY A 133 9.94 8.95 8.09
C GLY A 133 9.67 10.20 8.94
N GLY A 134 9.16 10.00 10.15
CA GLY A 134 9.18 11.03 11.19
C GLY A 134 10.62 11.46 11.49
N MET A 135 10.80 12.70 11.93
CA MET A 135 12.10 13.17 12.43
C MET A 135 12.39 12.46 13.75
N THR A 136 13.47 11.69 13.84
CA THR A 136 13.92 11.09 15.09
C THR A 136 15.17 11.82 15.56
N VAL A 137 15.20 12.21 16.83
CA VAL A 137 16.40 12.81 17.42
C VAL A 137 17.32 11.67 17.87
N ILE A 138 18.49 11.56 17.25
CA ILE A 138 19.49 10.54 17.55
C ILE A 138 20.65 11.23 18.26
N LYS A 139 21.17 10.64 19.34
CA LYS A 139 22.42 11.12 19.96
C LYS A 139 23.60 10.65 19.12
N ASN A 140 24.45 11.57 18.69
CA ASN A 140 25.73 11.21 18.06
C ASN A 140 26.73 10.70 19.13
N ASP A 141 27.92 10.32 18.69
CA ASP A 141 29.01 9.84 19.57
C ASP A 141 29.50 10.92 20.57
N GLU A 142 29.18 12.19 20.30
CA GLU A 142 29.45 13.35 21.14
C GLU A 142 28.26 13.74 22.04
N ASN A 143 27.22 12.89 22.13
CA ASN A 143 25.96 13.12 22.86
C ASN A 143 25.10 14.30 22.38
N GLU A 144 25.41 14.90 21.24
CA GLU A 144 24.59 15.92 20.61
C GLU A 144 23.32 15.31 20.00
N LEU A 145 22.20 16.00 20.19
CA LEU A 145 20.90 15.60 19.68
C LEU A 145 20.76 16.02 18.21
N VAL A 146 21.08 15.11 17.28
CA VAL A 146 20.98 15.35 15.85
C VAL A 146 19.62 14.90 15.33
N PRO A 147 18.79 15.82 14.80
CA PRO A 147 17.50 15.44 14.23
C PRO A 147 17.74 14.75 12.87
N THR A 148 17.54 13.44 12.84
CA THR A 148 17.82 12.59 11.68
C THR A 148 16.51 12.09 11.08
N ARG A 149 16.41 12.11 9.75
CA ARG A 149 15.29 11.47 9.03
C ARG A 149 15.70 10.06 8.63
N LEU A 150 15.11 9.07 9.27
CA LEU A 150 15.24 7.69 8.85
C LEU A 150 14.33 7.43 7.65
N VAL A 151 14.85 6.74 6.62
CA VAL A 151 14.04 6.27 5.50
C VAL A 151 13.30 5.03 5.97
N THR A 152 11.99 5.16 6.20
CA THR A 152 11.14 4.09 6.74
C THR A 152 10.64 3.12 5.66
N GLY A 153 10.98 3.37 4.41
CA GLY A 153 10.64 2.52 3.27
C GLY A 153 10.77 3.27 1.95
N TRP A 154 10.38 2.62 0.86
CA TRP A 154 10.42 3.19 -0.48
C TRP A 154 9.01 3.16 -1.10
N ARG A 155 8.80 3.99 -2.12
CA ARG A 155 7.61 3.98 -2.97
C ARG A 155 8.07 3.77 -4.40
N VAL A 156 7.48 2.80 -5.08
CA VAL A 156 7.60 2.64 -6.52
C VAL A 156 6.56 3.55 -7.16
N CYS A 157 6.99 4.42 -8.07
CA CYS A 157 6.17 5.41 -8.75
C CYS A 157 6.42 5.32 -10.26
N VAL A 158 5.38 5.48 -11.06
CA VAL A 158 5.51 5.56 -12.52
C VAL A 158 5.41 7.03 -12.94
N ASP A 159 6.32 7.47 -13.80
CA ASP A 159 6.30 8.85 -14.31
C ASP A 159 5.34 8.97 -15.50
N TYR A 160 4.09 9.30 -15.21
CA TYR A 160 3.04 9.44 -16.22
C TYR A 160 3.05 10.78 -16.97
N ARG A 161 4.02 11.69 -16.76
CA ARG A 161 3.96 13.04 -17.36
C ARG A 161 3.71 13.04 -18.86
N LYS A 162 4.40 12.18 -19.61
CA LYS A 162 4.21 12.07 -21.08
C LYS A 162 2.88 11.44 -21.49
N LEU A 163 2.33 10.55 -20.67
CA LEU A 163 0.99 9.98 -20.90
C LEU A 163 -0.08 11.02 -20.60
N ASN A 164 0.07 11.77 -19.51
CA ASN A 164 -0.86 12.81 -19.09
C ASN A 164 -0.91 13.99 -20.09
N GLU A 165 0.14 14.23 -20.86
CA GLU A 165 0.11 15.20 -21.97
C GLU A 165 -0.84 14.76 -23.10
N ALA A 166 -1.01 13.44 -23.28
CA ALA A 166 -1.80 12.80 -24.34
C ALA A 166 -3.29 12.69 -24.04
N THR A 167 -3.63 12.65 -22.75
CA THR A 167 -5.00 12.57 -22.21
C THR A 167 -5.54 13.97 -21.91
#